data_AF-A0AAQ3XLA3-F1
#
_entry.id   AF-A0AAQ3XLA3-F1
#
_cell.length_a   1.000
_cell.length_b   1.000
_cell.length_c   1.000
_cell.angle_alpha   90.00
_cell.angle_beta   90.00
_cell.angle_gamma   90.00
#
_symmetry.space_group_name_H-M   'P 1'
#
loop_
_entity.id
_entity.type
_entity.pdbx_description
1 polymer ?
#
loop_
_entity_poly.entity_id
_entity_poly.type
_entity_poly.pdbx_seq_one_letter_code
_entity_poly.pdbx_strand_id
1 'polypeptide(L)'
;MKTLSILFVRTIIKQRFLIAFFISCGYLLLSLYFKWDLFLGIGEDIFGKTRELFKASGGDWNVYLTIGLTLLKLLLIALALSFLVAIVIYFLSWPLCCKIIVLYGERASALMEMTSEISNPNREEHNKIFRCMFSFVDVHGKMHKNYFLKSSDIPLPTQSRVVPTHPKDKFVRYPKLGEKFEVLYLKGLEDWPIILNTGDSEFVRHIQEEHRQKFIRQLSERVSKLKILVDADPLNPERQKIYQQAEQDLHNYQQFGTEPMLIEKVGELKFKSNP
;
A
#
# COMPACT_ATOMS: atom_id res chain seq x y z
N MET A 1 23.98 16.45 -4.98
CA MET A 1 22.55 16.04 -4.98
C MET A 1 22.33 14.64 -4.41
N LYS A 2 22.99 13.57 -4.90
CA LYS A 2 22.77 12.18 -4.42
C LYS A 2 22.88 12.00 -2.89
N THR A 3 23.84 12.65 -2.23
CA THR A 3 24.04 12.57 -0.77
C THR A 3 22.85 13.12 0.03
N LEU A 4 22.22 14.20 -0.45
CA LEU A 4 21.06 14.80 0.20
C LEU A 4 19.83 13.89 0.08
N SER A 5 19.66 13.25 -1.09
CA SER A 5 18.61 12.26 -1.34
C SER A 5 18.72 11.05 -0.40
N ILE A 6 19.94 10.56 -0.15
CA ILE A 6 20.19 9.43 0.78
C ILE A 6 19.81 9.82 2.21
N LEU A 7 20.25 11.00 2.68
CA LEU A 7 19.89 11.49 4.01
C LEU A 7 18.38 11.67 4.18
N PHE A 8 17.72 12.18 3.16
CA PHE A 8 16.26 12.36 3.15
C PHE A 8 15.52 11.03 3.24
N VAL A 9 15.86 10.04 2.39
CA VAL A 9 15.23 8.71 2.44
C VAL A 9 15.48 8.03 3.77
N ARG A 10 16.72 8.10 4.30
CA ARG A 10 17.07 7.55 5.62
C ARG A 10 16.26 8.19 6.75
N THR A 11 16.06 9.51 6.68
CA THR A 11 15.26 10.25 7.66
C THR A 11 13.80 9.83 7.61
N ILE A 12 13.22 9.70 6.41
CA ILE A 12 11.86 9.20 6.23
C ILE A 12 11.70 7.81 6.82
N ILE A 13 12.60 6.87 6.50
CA ILE A 13 12.51 5.49 6.99
C ILE A 13 12.50 5.48 8.52
N LYS A 14 13.40 6.23 9.17
CA LYS A 14 13.44 6.35 10.64
C LYS A 14 12.16 7.00 11.21
N GLN A 15 11.68 8.06 10.59
CA GLN A 15 10.46 8.77 11.03
C GLN A 15 9.21 7.90 10.91
N ARG A 16 9.11 7.00 9.91
CA ARG A 16 7.97 6.09 9.79
C ARG A 16 7.80 5.18 11.00
N PHE A 17 8.89 4.67 11.56
CA PHE A 17 8.83 3.85 12.78
C PHE A 17 8.31 4.67 13.96
N LEU A 18 8.80 5.90 14.11
CA LEU A 18 8.35 6.81 15.15
C LEU A 18 6.87 7.18 14.98
N ILE A 19 6.45 7.51 13.76
CA ILE A 19 5.06 7.85 13.44
C ILE A 19 4.15 6.63 13.65
N ALA A 20 4.54 5.43 13.23
CA ALA A 20 3.77 4.22 13.48
C ALA A 20 3.58 3.97 14.98
N PHE A 21 4.64 4.19 15.78
CA PHE A 21 4.56 4.14 17.24
C PHE A 21 3.56 5.16 17.79
N PHE A 22 3.62 6.42 17.35
CA PHE A 22 2.65 7.45 17.74
C PHE A 22 1.22 7.09 17.33
N ILE A 23 1.02 6.50 16.14
CA ILE A 23 -0.29 6.05 15.68
C ILE A 23 -0.83 4.95 16.60
N SER A 24 0.00 3.97 16.97
CA SER A 24 -0.37 2.91 17.91
C SER A 24 -0.68 3.44 19.31
N CYS A 25 0.13 4.37 19.84
CA CYS A 25 -0.15 5.03 21.12
C CYS A 25 -1.44 5.85 21.06
N GLY A 26 -1.71 6.56 19.97
CA GLY A 26 -2.96 7.30 19.77
C GLY A 26 -4.18 6.38 19.74
N TYR A 27 -4.09 5.23 19.07
CA TYR A 27 -5.15 4.22 19.09
C TYR A 27 -5.39 3.65 20.50
N LEU A 28 -4.31 3.42 21.26
CA LEU A 28 -4.39 2.97 22.64
C LEU A 28 -5.07 4.03 23.53
N LEU A 29 -4.70 5.30 23.39
CA LEU A 29 -5.33 6.41 24.11
C LEU A 29 -6.81 6.58 23.72
N LEU A 30 -7.16 6.44 22.45
CA LEU A 30 -8.55 6.47 22.00
C LEU A 30 -9.35 5.31 22.61
N SER A 31 -8.76 4.12 22.67
CA SER A 31 -9.40 2.95 23.30
C SER A 31 -9.62 3.12 24.80
N LEU A 32 -8.70 3.82 25.48
CA LEU A 32 -8.83 4.19 26.89
C LEU A 32 -9.88 5.30 27.07
N TYR A 33 -9.96 6.26 26.14
CA TYR A 33 -10.99 7.29 26.13
C TYR A 33 -12.40 6.69 25.96
N PHE A 34 -12.58 5.68 25.09
CA PHE A 34 -13.86 4.97 24.98
C PHE A 34 -14.19 4.09 26.19
N LYS A 35 -13.20 3.77 27.03
CA LYS A 35 -13.38 3.16 28.36
C LYS A 35 -13.47 4.22 29.47
N TRP A 36 -14.12 5.35 29.16
CA TRP A 36 -14.26 6.52 30.02
C TRP A 36 -14.82 6.21 31.43
N ASP A 37 -15.69 5.20 31.51
CA ASP A 37 -16.32 4.77 32.77
C ASP A 37 -15.30 4.33 33.84
N LEU A 38 -14.12 3.85 33.43
CA LEU A 38 -13.06 3.46 34.37
C LEU A 38 -12.28 4.67 34.94
N PHE A 39 -12.25 5.79 34.21
CA PHE A 39 -11.55 7.02 34.61
C PHE A 39 -12.40 7.93 35.49
N LEU A 40 -13.73 7.87 35.35
CA LEU A 40 -14.66 8.67 36.14
C LEU A 40 -14.56 8.38 37.65
N GLY A 41 -14.30 7.13 38.04
CA GLY A 41 -14.15 6.75 39.45
C GLY A 41 -12.92 7.34 40.17
N ILE A 42 -11.87 7.73 39.44
CA ILE A 42 -10.68 8.40 40.02
C ILE A 42 -10.86 9.93 40.00
N GLY A 43 -11.66 10.46 39.07
CA GLY A 43 -11.91 11.88 38.93
C GLY A 43 -12.77 12.48 40.05
N GLU A 44 -13.72 11.74 40.60
CA GLU A 44 -14.66 12.24 41.61
C GLU A 44 -13.98 12.77 42.88
N ASP A 45 -12.94 12.08 43.35
CA ASP A 45 -12.27 12.41 44.62
C ASP A 45 -11.35 13.64 44.50
N ILE A 46 -10.74 13.83 43.33
CA ILE A 46 -9.92 15.00 43.00
C ILE A 46 -10.84 16.20 42.70
N PHE A 47 -11.89 16.02 41.89
CA PHE A 47 -12.84 17.09 41.58
C PHE A 47 -13.58 17.60 42.82
N GLY A 48 -13.94 16.71 43.76
CA GLY A 48 -14.55 17.06 45.04
C GLY A 48 -13.68 18.01 45.87
N LYS A 49 -12.43 17.61 46.14
CA LYS A 49 -11.47 18.42 46.93
C LYS A 49 -11.14 19.76 46.27
N THR A 50 -11.00 19.77 44.93
CA THR A 50 -10.69 21.01 44.20
C THR A 50 -11.85 22.00 44.23
N ARG A 51 -13.10 21.50 44.18
CA ARG A 51 -14.32 22.32 44.25
C ARG A 51 -14.50 22.98 45.62
N GLU A 52 -14.18 22.27 46.70
CA GLU A 52 -14.26 22.82 48.06
C GLU A 52 -13.24 23.93 48.31
N LEU A 53 -11.98 23.72 47.88
CA LEU A 53 -10.93 24.74 47.94
C LEU A 53 -11.28 25.99 47.12
N PHE A 54 -11.96 25.82 45.98
CA PHE A 54 -12.35 26.93 45.12
C PHE A 54 -13.55 27.73 45.62
N LYS A 55 -14.52 27.06 46.25
CA LYS A 55 -15.61 27.77 46.94
C LYS A 55 -15.08 28.61 48.11
N ALA A 56 -14.05 28.12 48.81
CA ALA A 56 -13.42 28.84 49.91
C ALA A 56 -12.70 30.13 49.48
N SER A 57 -12.29 30.27 48.21
CA SER A 57 -11.66 31.48 47.67
C SER A 57 -12.65 32.48 47.06
N GLY A 58 -13.96 32.22 47.12
CA GLY A 58 -15.01 33.10 46.61
C GLY A 58 -15.17 33.12 45.09
N GLY A 59 -14.52 32.20 44.36
CA GLY A 59 -14.60 32.12 42.90
C GLY A 59 -15.83 31.38 42.38
N ASP A 60 -16.32 31.76 41.19
CA ASP A 60 -17.38 31.02 40.50
C ASP A 60 -16.84 29.76 39.82
N TRP A 61 -17.06 28.62 40.47
CA TRP A 61 -16.66 27.29 39.99
C TRP A 61 -17.11 27.00 38.55
N ASN A 62 -18.27 27.51 38.13
CA ASN A 62 -18.79 27.24 36.78
C ASN A 62 -17.94 27.90 35.69
N VAL A 63 -17.39 29.08 35.96
CA VAL A 63 -16.49 29.78 35.03
C VAL A 63 -15.18 29.01 34.86
N TYR A 64 -14.59 28.55 35.96
CA TYR A 64 -13.35 27.76 35.92
C TYR A 64 -13.53 26.40 35.25
N LEU A 65 -14.64 25.73 35.53
CA LEU A 65 -14.99 24.46 34.89
C LEU A 65 -15.19 24.66 33.38
N THR A 66 -15.81 25.77 32.97
CA THR A 66 -15.97 26.11 31.55
C THR A 66 -14.62 26.39 30.87
N ILE A 67 -13.72 27.13 31.51
CA ILE A 67 -12.37 27.40 30.98
C ILE A 67 -11.57 26.09 30.89
N GLY A 68 -11.58 25.26 31.94
CA GLY A 68 -10.88 23.98 31.98
C GLY A 68 -11.37 23.00 30.90
N LEU A 69 -12.69 22.88 30.72
CA LEU A 69 -13.27 22.09 29.63
C LEU A 69 -12.92 22.65 28.25
N THR A 70 -12.86 23.98 28.11
CA THR A 70 -12.48 24.62 26.84
C THR A 70 -11.01 24.36 26.50
N LEU A 71 -10.10 24.47 27.47
CA LEU A 71 -8.69 24.13 27.30
C LEU A 71 -8.50 22.64 26.99
N LEU A 72 -9.24 21.76 27.66
CA LEU A 72 -9.22 20.32 27.38
C LEU A 72 -9.68 20.03 25.94
N LYS A 73 -10.76 20.67 25.48
CA LYS A 73 -11.23 20.55 24.09
C LYS A 73 -10.17 21.03 23.09
N LEU A 74 -9.53 22.18 23.34
CA LEU A 74 -8.46 22.70 22.48
C LEU A 74 -7.26 21.75 22.42
N LEU A 75 -6.87 21.16 23.55
CA LEU A 75 -5.79 20.17 23.63
C LEU A 75 -6.14 18.91 22.81
N LEU A 76 -7.36 18.39 22.95
CA LEU A 76 -7.81 17.22 22.20
C LEU A 76 -7.86 17.49 20.68
N ILE A 77 -8.29 18.68 20.27
CA ILE A 77 -8.29 19.09 18.86
C ILE A 77 -6.86 19.17 18.31
N ALA A 78 -5.93 19.78 19.07
CA ALA A 78 -4.53 19.87 18.67
C ALA A 78 -3.87 18.48 18.52
N LEU A 79 -4.17 17.56 19.45
CA LEU A 79 -3.72 16.17 19.39
C LEU A 79 -4.29 15.46 18.15
N ALA A 80 -5.60 15.58 17.90
CA ALA A 80 -6.24 14.98 16.73
C ALA A 80 -5.65 15.50 15.41
N LEU A 81 -5.40 16.81 15.30
CA LEU A 81 -4.74 17.41 14.13
C LEU A 81 -3.32 16.89 13.94
N SER A 82 -2.52 16.81 15.02
CA SER A 82 -1.16 16.28 14.95
C SER A 82 -1.14 14.81 14.49
N PHE A 83 -2.11 14.01 14.95
CA PHE A 83 -2.28 12.62 14.56
C PHE A 83 -2.66 12.49 13.08
N LEU A 84 -3.58 13.34 12.60
CA LEU A 84 -3.98 13.37 11.20
C LEU A 84 -2.80 13.77 10.29
N VAL A 85 -2.01 14.78 10.68
CA VAL A 85 -0.79 15.16 9.96
C VAL A 85 0.22 14.01 9.94
N ALA A 86 0.43 13.32 11.07
CA ALA A 86 1.33 12.18 11.15
C ALA A 86 0.88 11.04 10.22
N ILE A 87 -0.42 10.74 10.17
CA ILE A 87 -1.00 9.77 9.23
C ILE A 87 -0.71 10.18 7.78
N VAL A 88 -0.98 11.43 7.41
CA VAL A 88 -0.75 11.93 6.04
C VAL A 88 0.73 11.80 5.66
N ILE A 89 1.64 12.22 6.54
CA ILE A 89 3.09 12.08 6.33
C ILE A 89 3.47 10.59 6.19
N TYR A 90 2.90 9.72 7.02
CA TYR A 90 3.15 8.28 6.94
C TYR A 90 2.72 7.70 5.58
N PHE A 91 1.55 8.07 5.05
CA PHE A 91 1.11 7.57 3.76
C PHE A 91 1.87 8.18 2.57
N LEU A 92 2.17 9.49 2.60
CA LEU A 92 2.83 10.19 1.49
C LEU A 92 4.35 10.00 1.43
N SER A 93 5.00 9.77 2.56
CA SER A 93 6.46 9.59 2.60
C SER A 93 6.93 8.37 1.81
N TRP A 94 6.06 7.36 1.65
CA TRP A 94 6.43 6.14 0.96
C TRP A 94 6.55 6.25 -0.57
N PRO A 95 5.52 6.75 -1.28
CA PRO A 95 5.67 7.04 -2.70
C PRO A 95 6.83 7.98 -2.99
N LEU A 96 7.10 8.95 -2.10
CA LEU A 96 8.22 9.88 -2.25
C LEU A 96 9.58 9.15 -2.16
N CYS A 97 9.79 8.30 -1.16
CA CYS A 97 11.00 7.47 -1.08
C CYS A 97 11.16 6.59 -2.32
N CYS A 98 10.09 5.92 -2.76
CA CYS A 98 10.12 5.09 -3.96
C CYS A 98 10.52 5.91 -5.19
N LYS A 99 9.94 7.11 -5.39
CA LYS A 99 10.28 8.00 -6.50
C LYS A 99 11.76 8.40 -6.47
N ILE A 100 12.30 8.70 -5.29
CA ILE A 100 13.72 9.08 -5.16
C ILE A 100 14.65 7.91 -5.51
N ILE A 101 14.34 6.70 -5.04
CA ILE A 101 15.12 5.50 -5.39
C ILE A 101 15.01 5.22 -6.89
N VAL A 102 13.85 5.41 -7.51
CA VAL A 102 13.69 5.25 -8.96
C VAL A 102 14.51 6.27 -9.76
N LEU A 103 14.58 7.53 -9.30
CA LEU A 103 15.27 8.61 -10.00
C LEU A 103 16.80 8.56 -9.85
N TYR A 104 17.28 8.16 -8.66
CA TYR A 104 18.70 8.28 -8.31
C TYR A 104 19.37 6.95 -7.98
N GLY A 105 18.61 5.86 -7.96
CA GLY A 105 19.10 4.52 -7.66
C GLY A 105 19.98 3.97 -8.77
N GLU A 106 20.88 3.09 -8.36
CA GLU A 106 21.72 2.31 -9.25
C GLU A 106 21.05 0.97 -9.52
N ARG A 107 21.19 0.49 -10.76
CA ARG A 107 20.60 -0.78 -11.17
C ARG A 107 21.59 -1.92 -10.89
N ALA A 108 21.08 -3.02 -10.34
CA ALA A 108 21.83 -4.25 -10.16
C ALA A 108 21.01 -5.46 -10.59
N SER A 109 21.70 -6.50 -11.07
CA SER A 109 21.09 -7.82 -11.25
C SER A 109 21.01 -8.51 -9.90
N ALA A 110 19.83 -9.03 -9.59
CA ALA A 110 19.54 -9.78 -8.39
C ALA A 110 19.10 -11.22 -8.75
N LEU A 111 19.32 -12.13 -7.81
CA LEU A 111 18.91 -13.52 -7.90
C LEU A 111 18.07 -13.88 -6.67
N MET A 112 16.94 -14.55 -6.90
CA MET A 112 16.14 -15.08 -5.81
C MET A 112 16.74 -16.41 -5.34
N GLU A 113 17.19 -16.45 -4.10
CA GLU A 113 17.84 -17.60 -3.48
C GLU A 113 16.97 -18.18 -2.35
N MET A 114 17.19 -19.47 -2.08
CA MET A 114 16.69 -20.28 -0.95
C MET A 114 15.48 -19.71 -0.15
N THR A 115 14.33 -20.37 -0.28
CA THR A 115 13.20 -20.21 0.64
C THR A 115 13.34 -21.17 1.81
N SER A 116 13.60 -20.68 3.02
CA SER A 116 13.40 -21.53 4.20
C SER A 116 11.91 -21.51 4.56
N GLU A 117 11.28 -22.68 4.60
CA GLU A 117 9.93 -22.84 5.17
C GLU A 117 10.02 -22.61 6.69
N ILE A 118 9.40 -21.54 7.16
CA ILE A 118 9.09 -21.32 8.57
C ILE A 118 7.69 -21.91 8.76
N SER A 119 7.61 -23.18 9.13
CA SER A 119 6.36 -23.75 9.63
C SER A 119 6.07 -23.12 11.00
N ASN A 120 4.88 -22.56 11.18
CA ASN A 120 4.45 -22.14 12.51
C ASN A 120 3.91 -23.37 13.24
N PRO A 121 4.57 -23.87 14.29
CA PRO A 121 4.15 -25.10 14.97
C PRO A 121 2.78 -24.99 15.66
N ASN A 122 2.26 -23.77 15.86
CA ASN A 122 1.02 -23.50 16.60
C ASN A 122 -0.21 -23.18 15.73
N ARG A 123 -0.13 -23.31 14.40
CA ARG A 123 -1.30 -23.12 13.52
C ARG A 123 -1.63 -24.40 12.79
N GLU A 124 -2.82 -24.91 13.03
CA GLU A 124 -3.43 -26.04 12.33
C GLU A 124 -3.28 -25.87 10.79
N GLU A 125 -2.54 -26.81 10.23
CA GLU A 125 -2.46 -27.32 8.84
C GLU A 125 -2.28 -26.44 7.59
N HIS A 126 -2.44 -25.12 7.54
CA HIS A 126 -2.48 -24.48 6.20
C HIS A 126 -1.47 -23.37 5.88
N ASN A 127 -0.96 -22.61 6.84
CA ASN A 127 -0.14 -21.44 6.50
C ASN A 127 1.37 -21.70 6.50
N LYS A 128 1.92 -22.15 5.37
CA LYS A 128 3.38 -22.18 5.18
C LYS A 128 3.90 -20.75 5.03
N ILE A 129 4.77 -20.29 5.93
CA ILE A 129 5.47 -19.01 5.79
C ILE A 129 6.84 -19.31 5.16
N PHE A 130 7.10 -18.80 3.97
CA PHE A 130 8.40 -18.86 3.33
C PHE A 130 9.20 -17.62 3.66
N ARG A 131 10.43 -17.77 4.14
CA ARG A 131 11.41 -16.68 4.14
C ARG A 131 12.17 -16.75 2.84
N CYS A 132 11.88 -15.84 1.92
CA CYS A 132 12.61 -15.68 0.68
C CYS A 132 13.85 -14.82 0.93
N MET A 133 14.98 -15.21 0.34
CA MET A 133 16.18 -14.39 0.28
C MET A 133 16.41 -13.97 -1.16
N PHE A 134 16.88 -12.75 -1.38
CA PHE A 134 17.50 -12.43 -2.66
C PHE A 134 18.84 -11.78 -2.44
N SER A 135 19.75 -12.06 -3.35
CA SER A 135 21.10 -11.52 -3.36
C SER A 135 21.27 -10.61 -4.56
N PHE A 136 22.05 -9.54 -4.41
CA PHE A 136 22.52 -8.74 -5.54
C PHE A 136 23.95 -8.27 -5.27
N VAL A 137 24.70 -8.00 -6.33
CA VAL A 137 26.06 -7.46 -6.24
C VAL A 137 25.99 -5.98 -6.58
N ASP A 138 26.53 -5.13 -5.71
CA ASP A 138 26.57 -3.68 -5.94
C ASP A 138 27.64 -3.29 -6.98
N VAL A 139 27.68 -2.00 -7.34
CA VAL A 139 28.67 -1.45 -8.28
C VAL A 139 30.11 -1.55 -7.79
N HIS A 140 30.33 -1.86 -6.52
CA HIS A 140 31.65 -2.06 -5.91
C HIS A 140 32.01 -3.55 -5.78
N GLY A 141 31.19 -4.46 -6.30
CA GLY A 141 31.41 -5.89 -6.24
C GLY A 141 31.04 -6.53 -4.90
N LYS A 142 30.43 -5.79 -3.97
CA LYS A 142 29.99 -6.32 -2.68
C LYS A 142 28.62 -6.99 -2.83
N MET A 143 28.52 -8.22 -2.33
CA MET A 143 27.27 -8.96 -2.28
C MET A 143 26.40 -8.49 -1.11
N HIS A 144 25.15 -8.15 -1.40
CA HIS A 144 24.12 -7.81 -0.44
C HIS A 144 23.06 -8.90 -0.42
N LYS A 145 22.55 -9.23 0.77
CA LYS A 145 21.51 -10.25 0.97
C LYS A 145 20.34 -9.63 1.69
N ASN A 146 19.18 -9.65 1.05
CA ASN A 146 17.95 -9.11 1.58
C ASN A 146 16.93 -10.23 1.80
N TYR A 147 16.13 -10.09 2.85
CA TYR A 147 15.13 -11.08 3.23
C TYR A 147 13.74 -10.47 3.19
N PHE A 148 12.78 -11.22 2.67
CA PHE A 148 11.36 -10.90 2.82
C PHE A 148 10.57 -12.16 3.17
N LEU A 149 9.51 -11.97 3.95
CA LEU A 149 8.59 -13.05 4.33
C LEU A 149 7.47 -13.14 3.29
N LYS A 150 7.14 -14.36 2.87
CA LYS A 150 6.04 -14.72 1.98
C LYS A 150 5.18 -15.76 2.70
N SER A 151 3.87 -15.76 2.51
CA SER A 151 2.95 -16.79 3.01
C SER A 151 2.35 -17.56 1.84
N SER A 152 2.04 -18.85 2.00
CA SER A 152 1.42 -19.71 0.96
C SER A 152 -0.01 -19.28 0.60
N ASP A 153 -0.80 -18.89 1.60
CA ASP A 153 -2.25 -18.75 1.45
C ASP A 153 -2.71 -17.28 1.44
N ILE A 154 -1.83 -16.36 1.80
CA ILE A 154 -2.11 -14.93 1.83
C ILE A 154 -1.36 -14.29 0.65
N PRO A 155 -2.05 -13.60 -0.29
CA PRO A 155 -1.37 -12.80 -1.29
C PRO A 155 -0.46 -11.83 -0.55
N LEU A 156 0.86 -12.03 -0.72
CA LEU A 156 1.98 -11.37 -0.06
C LEU A 156 1.64 -10.53 1.17
N PRO A 157 2.10 -10.93 2.37
CA PRO A 157 1.80 -10.18 3.58
C PRO A 157 2.16 -8.71 3.38
N THR A 158 1.17 -7.86 3.63
CA THR A 158 1.21 -6.39 3.47
C THR A 158 2.30 -5.73 4.33
N GLN A 159 3.00 -6.49 5.17
CA GLN A 159 4.01 -6.01 6.09
C GLN A 159 5.16 -7.02 6.19
N SER A 160 6.07 -7.01 5.22
CA SER A 160 7.48 -7.23 5.58
C SER A 160 7.87 -6.05 6.48
N ARG A 161 8.50 -6.30 7.64
CA ARG A 161 8.90 -5.24 8.58
C ARG A 161 9.88 -4.20 8.00
N VAL A 162 10.23 -4.32 6.71
CA VAL A 162 11.30 -3.59 6.00
C VAL A 162 10.92 -3.22 4.54
N VAL A 163 9.65 -3.20 4.11
CA VAL A 163 9.31 -2.97 2.67
C VAL A 163 9.95 -1.66 2.19
N PRO A 164 10.66 -1.62 1.02
CA PRO A 164 10.19 -1.15 -0.31
C PRO A 164 10.47 -2.18 -1.39
N THR A 165 9.48 -2.99 -1.72
CA THR A 165 9.51 -3.84 -2.92
C THR A 165 8.55 -3.34 -4.01
N HIS A 166 8.25 -2.03 -4.03
CA HIS A 166 7.28 -1.35 -4.93
C HIS A 166 5.78 -1.52 -4.57
N PRO A 167 4.87 -0.68 -5.13
CA PRO A 167 3.43 -0.77 -4.85
C PRO A 167 2.85 -2.04 -5.49
N LYS A 168 2.13 -2.81 -4.66
CA LYS A 168 1.50 -4.11 -4.89
C LYS A 168 0.79 -4.25 -6.25
N ASP A 169 0.24 -3.15 -6.75
CA ASP A 169 -0.66 -3.14 -7.91
C ASP A 169 0.05 -3.31 -9.25
N LYS A 170 1.39 -3.27 -9.26
CA LYS A 170 2.21 -3.38 -10.48
C LYS A 170 2.82 -4.76 -10.74
N PHE A 171 2.65 -5.72 -9.83
CA PHE A 171 3.16 -7.09 -9.99
C PHE A 171 2.03 -8.10 -10.14
N VAL A 172 2.06 -8.87 -11.23
CA VAL A 172 1.26 -10.11 -11.33
C VAL A 172 1.77 -11.12 -10.31
N ARG A 173 3.10 -11.22 -10.15
CA ARG A 173 3.77 -12.10 -9.18
C ARG A 173 5.17 -11.59 -8.80
N TYR A 174 5.72 -12.15 -7.74
CA TYR A 174 7.13 -11.96 -7.36
C TYR A 174 8.06 -12.90 -8.14
N PRO A 175 9.38 -12.60 -8.19
CA PRO A 175 10.36 -13.50 -8.81
C PRO A 175 10.35 -14.88 -8.15
N LYS A 176 10.48 -15.94 -8.97
CA LYS A 176 10.60 -17.32 -8.53
C LYS A 176 12.03 -17.62 -8.09
N LEU A 177 12.22 -18.70 -7.32
CA LEU A 177 13.56 -19.19 -6.96
C LEU A 177 14.38 -19.45 -8.23
N GLY A 178 15.63 -19.01 -8.23
CA GLY A 178 16.53 -19.12 -9.38
C GLY A 178 16.28 -18.13 -10.51
N GLU A 179 15.20 -17.35 -10.45
CA GLU A 179 14.88 -16.35 -11.48
C GLU A 179 15.74 -15.09 -11.28
N LYS A 180 16.35 -14.60 -12.36
CA LYS A 180 17.10 -13.34 -12.37
C LYS A 180 16.18 -12.15 -12.58
N PHE A 181 16.32 -11.13 -11.76
CA PHE A 181 15.55 -9.89 -11.84
C PHE A 181 16.42 -8.66 -11.62
N GLU A 182 15.92 -7.49 -11.98
CA GLU A 182 16.64 -6.23 -11.79
C GLU A 182 16.13 -5.51 -10.54
N VAL A 183 17.03 -4.85 -9.82
CA VAL A 183 16.69 -3.99 -8.69
C VAL A 183 17.29 -2.60 -8.84
N LEU A 184 16.63 -1.59 -8.28
CA LEU A 184 17.19 -0.27 -8.01
C LEU A 184 17.50 -0.12 -6.53
N TYR A 185 18.68 0.37 -6.21
CA TYR A 185 19.06 0.64 -4.83
C TYR A 185 19.83 1.97 -4.72
N LEU A 186 19.83 2.58 -3.55
CA LEU A 186 20.69 3.73 -3.25
C LEU A 186 21.88 3.25 -2.43
N LYS A 187 23.08 3.74 -2.75
CA LYS A 187 24.29 3.49 -1.95
C LYS A 187 24.09 3.95 -0.50
N GLY A 188 24.38 3.08 0.47
CA GLY A 188 24.12 3.26 1.89
C GLY A 188 22.70 2.94 2.35
N LEU A 189 21.83 2.47 1.44
CA LEU A 189 20.46 2.02 1.69
C LEU A 189 20.17 0.70 0.95
N GLU A 190 21.17 -0.19 0.88
CA GLU A 190 21.13 -1.48 0.18
C GLU A 190 20.11 -2.47 0.78
N ASP A 191 19.70 -2.23 2.04
CA ASP A 191 18.64 -2.98 2.72
C ASP A 191 17.23 -2.65 2.19
N TRP A 192 17.10 -1.61 1.36
CA TRP A 192 15.82 -1.08 0.86
C TRP A 192 15.79 -1.02 -0.69
N PRO A 193 16.08 -2.12 -1.42
CA PRO A 193 16.12 -2.10 -2.88
C PRO A 193 14.72 -2.32 -3.47
N ILE A 194 14.44 -1.68 -4.60
CA ILE A 194 13.19 -1.78 -5.33
C ILE A 194 13.33 -2.76 -6.49
N ILE A 195 12.47 -3.77 -6.56
CA ILE A 195 12.43 -4.71 -7.70
C ILE A 195 11.83 -4.01 -8.93
N LEU A 196 12.48 -4.18 -10.07
CA LEU A 196 12.02 -3.68 -11.36
C LEU A 196 11.22 -4.74 -12.12
N ASN A 197 10.15 -4.28 -12.76
CA ASN A 197 9.33 -5.04 -13.72
C ASN A 197 9.61 -4.61 -15.18
N THR A 198 10.70 -3.88 -15.41
CA THR A 198 11.16 -3.40 -16.72
C THR A 198 12.67 -3.65 -16.83
N GLY A 199 13.17 -3.83 -18.05
CA GLY A 199 14.55 -4.26 -18.30
C GLY A 199 14.62 -5.51 -19.16
N ASP A 200 15.80 -6.13 -19.20
CA ASP A 200 16.09 -7.26 -20.10
C ASP A 200 16.07 -8.61 -19.40
N SER A 201 15.80 -8.63 -18.09
CA SER A 201 15.83 -9.86 -17.31
C SER A 201 14.73 -10.84 -17.71
N GLU A 202 14.99 -12.13 -17.52
CA GLU A 202 14.01 -13.21 -17.77
C GLU A 202 12.70 -12.97 -17.00
N PHE A 203 12.81 -12.54 -15.74
CA PHE A 203 11.66 -12.13 -14.94
C PHE A 203 10.82 -11.05 -15.61
N VAL A 204 11.44 -9.99 -16.14
CA VAL A 204 10.71 -8.88 -16.80
C VAL A 204 9.97 -9.39 -18.02
N ARG A 205 10.62 -10.20 -18.86
CA ARG A 205 9.99 -10.78 -20.06
C ARG A 205 8.79 -11.65 -19.71
N HIS A 206 8.91 -12.49 -18.67
CA HIS A 206 7.80 -13.30 -18.18
C HIS A 206 6.65 -12.44 -17.64
N ILE A 207 6.95 -11.40 -16.87
CA ILE A 207 5.92 -10.50 -16.33
C ILE A 207 5.21 -9.74 -17.44
N GLN A 208 5.94 -9.24 -18.44
CA GLN A 208 5.36 -8.56 -19.61
C GLN A 208 4.45 -9.50 -20.40
N GLU A 209 4.87 -10.75 -20.61
CA GLU A 209 4.06 -11.77 -21.29
C GLU A 209 2.83 -12.17 -20.45
N GLU A 210 2.97 -12.34 -19.12
CA GLU A 210 1.84 -12.60 -18.21
C GLU A 210 0.82 -11.45 -18.24
N HIS A 211 1.28 -10.20 -18.23
CA HIS A 211 0.43 -9.02 -18.37
C HIS A 211 -0.27 -9.01 -19.73
N ARG A 212 0.45 -9.28 -20.82
CA ARG A 212 -0.10 -9.37 -22.16
C ARG A 212 -1.19 -10.43 -22.23
N GLN A 213 -0.95 -11.62 -21.73
CA GLN A 213 -1.93 -12.72 -21.72
C GLN A 213 -3.17 -12.37 -20.89
N LYS A 214 -2.97 -11.77 -19.70
CA LYS A 214 -4.08 -11.32 -18.85
C LYS A 214 -4.94 -10.29 -19.57
N PHE A 215 -4.30 -9.35 -20.27
CA PHE A 215 -5.00 -8.30 -21.00
C PHE A 215 -5.74 -8.85 -22.23
N ILE A 216 -5.13 -9.78 -22.98
CA ILE A 216 -5.79 -10.50 -24.08
C ILE A 216 -7.05 -11.21 -23.58
N ARG A 217 -6.99 -11.89 -22.43
CA ARG A 217 -8.17 -12.56 -21.83
C ARG A 217 -9.28 -11.56 -21.53
N GLN A 218 -8.95 -10.41 -20.92
CA GLN A 218 -9.93 -9.36 -20.62
C GLN A 218 -10.59 -8.79 -21.88
N LEU A 219 -9.82 -8.54 -22.93
CA LEU A 219 -10.35 -8.06 -24.22
C LEU A 219 -11.21 -9.13 -24.91
N SER A 220 -10.76 -10.39 -24.89
CA SER A 220 -11.53 -11.51 -25.44
C SER A 220 -12.87 -11.67 -24.72
N GLU A 221 -12.90 -11.59 -23.38
CA GLU A 221 -14.14 -11.64 -22.60
C GLU A 221 -15.07 -10.47 -22.93
N ARG A 222 -14.52 -9.26 -23.14
CA ARG A 222 -15.29 -8.08 -23.58
C ARG A 222 -15.96 -8.33 -24.93
N VAL A 223 -15.21 -8.85 -25.91
CA VAL A 223 -15.75 -9.21 -27.23
C VAL A 223 -16.85 -10.27 -27.09
N SER A 224 -16.62 -11.33 -26.33
CA SER A 224 -17.63 -12.37 -26.11
C SER A 224 -18.93 -11.83 -25.49
N LYS A 225 -18.83 -10.93 -24.50
CA LYS A 225 -20.01 -10.29 -23.88
C LYS A 225 -20.76 -9.40 -24.85
N LEU A 226 -20.05 -8.59 -25.63
CA LEU A 226 -20.65 -7.71 -26.63
C LEU A 226 -21.28 -8.50 -27.78
N LYS A 227 -20.69 -9.64 -28.16
CA LYS A 227 -21.26 -10.55 -29.16
C LYS A 227 -22.65 -11.01 -28.77
N ILE A 228 -22.83 -11.46 -27.52
CA ILE A 228 -24.14 -11.87 -27.00
C ILE A 228 -25.17 -10.72 -27.07
N LEU A 229 -24.74 -9.48 -26.81
CA LEU A 229 -25.63 -8.31 -26.86
C LEU A 229 -26.02 -7.90 -28.29
N VAL A 230 -25.13 -8.10 -29.26
CA VAL A 230 -25.40 -7.90 -30.68
C VAL A 230 -26.29 -9.03 -31.21
N ASP A 231 -26.00 -10.28 -30.87
CA ASP A 231 -26.81 -11.44 -31.27
C ASP A 231 -28.25 -11.34 -30.73
N ALA A 232 -28.43 -10.75 -29.56
CA ALA A 232 -29.75 -10.50 -28.96
C ALA A 232 -30.54 -9.34 -29.59
N ASP A 233 -29.86 -8.38 -30.22
CA ASP A 233 -30.49 -7.21 -30.87
C ASP A 233 -29.64 -6.77 -32.08
N PRO A 234 -29.72 -7.52 -33.20
CA PRO A 234 -28.84 -7.32 -34.35
C PRO A 234 -29.17 -6.04 -35.13
N LEU A 235 -30.31 -5.39 -34.88
CA LEU A 235 -30.72 -4.17 -35.58
C LEU A 235 -30.23 -2.89 -34.88
N ASN A 236 -29.57 -3.01 -33.73
CA ASN A 236 -29.06 -1.86 -32.99
C ASN A 236 -27.67 -1.43 -33.52
N PRO A 237 -27.56 -0.29 -34.25
CA PRO A 237 -26.31 0.13 -34.87
C PRO A 237 -25.24 0.56 -33.84
N GLU A 238 -25.65 1.02 -32.65
CA GLU A 238 -24.71 1.41 -31.60
C GLU A 238 -23.99 0.19 -31.00
N ARG A 239 -24.74 -0.91 -30.76
CA ARG A 239 -24.16 -2.15 -30.25
C ARG A 239 -23.21 -2.79 -31.25
N GLN A 240 -23.56 -2.80 -32.53
CA GLN A 240 -22.67 -3.27 -33.59
C GLN A 240 -21.38 -2.47 -33.65
N LYS A 241 -21.46 -1.14 -33.55
CA LYS A 241 -20.29 -0.26 -33.55
C LYS A 241 -19.37 -0.53 -32.36
N ILE A 242 -19.91 -0.70 -31.16
CA ILE A 242 -19.13 -1.01 -29.94
C ILE A 242 -18.49 -2.40 -30.04
N TYR A 243 -19.19 -3.38 -30.60
CA TYR A 243 -18.66 -4.72 -30.84
C TYR A 243 -17.49 -4.70 -31.83
N GLN A 244 -17.66 -4.05 -32.99
CA GLN A 244 -16.60 -3.91 -34.01
C GLN A 244 -15.38 -3.19 -33.45
N GLN A 245 -15.58 -2.16 -32.62
CA GLN A 245 -14.48 -1.49 -31.93
C GLN A 245 -13.75 -2.44 -30.96
N ALA A 246 -14.48 -3.26 -30.20
CA ALA A 246 -13.86 -4.22 -29.28
C ALA A 246 -13.08 -5.34 -30.01
N GLU A 247 -13.58 -5.80 -31.16
CA GLU A 247 -12.84 -6.74 -32.02
C GLU A 247 -11.56 -6.10 -32.58
N GLN A 248 -11.66 -4.85 -33.04
CA GLN A 248 -10.51 -4.10 -33.55
C GLN A 248 -9.48 -3.83 -32.45
N ASP A 249 -9.91 -3.51 -31.23
CA ASP A 249 -9.06 -3.34 -30.06
C ASP A 249 -8.30 -4.63 -29.73
N LEU A 250 -8.99 -5.78 -29.72
CA LEU A 250 -8.38 -7.09 -29.48
C LEU A 250 -7.36 -7.43 -30.57
N HIS A 251 -7.73 -7.23 -31.83
CA HIS A 251 -6.86 -7.48 -32.97
C HIS A 251 -5.60 -6.60 -32.95
N ASN A 252 -5.78 -5.29 -32.72
CA ASN A 252 -4.67 -4.33 -32.64
C ASN A 252 -3.72 -4.68 -31.50
N TYR A 253 -4.24 -5.04 -30.32
CA TYR A 253 -3.41 -5.45 -29.19
C TYR A 253 -2.65 -6.76 -29.48
N GLN A 254 -3.27 -7.74 -30.14
CA GLN A 254 -2.63 -9.00 -30.49
C GLN A 254 -1.51 -8.83 -31.52
N GLN A 255 -1.73 -8.03 -32.56
CA GLN A 255 -0.81 -7.85 -33.68
C GLN A 255 0.31 -6.84 -33.39
N PHE A 256 0.00 -5.74 -32.72
CA PHE A 256 0.91 -4.61 -32.56
C PHE A 256 1.25 -4.29 -31.10
N GLY A 257 0.58 -4.91 -30.13
CA GLY A 257 0.77 -4.63 -28.70
C GLY A 257 0.28 -3.23 -28.28
N THR A 258 -0.50 -2.55 -29.12
CA THR A 258 -1.00 -1.20 -28.85
C THR A 258 -2.05 -1.24 -27.76
N GLU A 259 -1.82 -0.51 -26.67
CA GLU A 259 -2.83 -0.35 -25.62
C GLU A 259 -4.12 0.24 -26.24
N PRO A 260 -5.28 -0.40 -26.04
CA PRO A 260 -6.53 0.07 -26.60
C PRO A 260 -6.90 1.40 -25.95
N MET A 261 -7.34 2.35 -26.76
CA MET A 261 -8.04 3.53 -26.25
C MET A 261 -9.40 3.06 -25.76
N LEU A 262 -9.48 2.70 -24.48
CA LEU A 262 -10.74 2.34 -23.82
C LEU A 262 -11.63 3.59 -23.75
N ILE A 263 -12.30 3.89 -24.86
CA ILE A 263 -13.42 4.82 -24.88
C ILE A 263 -14.56 4.08 -24.18
N GLU A 264 -14.82 4.51 -22.96
CA GLU A 264 -15.95 4.18 -22.08
C GLU A 264 -15.96 2.84 -21.33
N LYS A 265 -16.29 2.96 -20.04
CA LYS A 265 -16.67 1.87 -19.15
C LYS A 265 -17.95 1.26 -19.71
N VAL A 266 -17.89 0.01 -20.18
CA VAL A 266 -19.06 -0.83 -20.48
C VAL A 266 -19.74 -1.24 -19.15
N GLY A 267 -20.19 -0.25 -18.39
CA GLY A 267 -20.85 -0.37 -17.08
C GLY A 267 -22.09 0.52 -16.95
N GLU A 268 -22.41 1.34 -17.95
CA GLU A 268 -23.57 2.24 -17.93
C GLU A 268 -24.68 1.86 -18.93
N LEU A 269 -24.59 0.70 -19.58
CA LEU A 269 -25.76 0.08 -20.20
C LEU A 269 -26.63 -0.52 -19.09
N LYS A 270 -27.25 0.35 -18.28
CA LYS A 270 -28.35 -0.01 -17.39
C LYS A 270 -29.46 -0.57 -18.27
N PHE A 271 -29.90 -1.79 -17.97
CA PHE A 271 -31.19 -2.28 -18.42
C PHE A 271 -32.26 -1.25 -18.02
N LYS A 272 -32.76 -0.47 -18.98
CA LYS A 272 -34.13 0.03 -18.89
C LYS A 272 -35.03 -1.14 -19.25
N SER A 273 -35.38 -1.94 -18.25
CA SER A 273 -36.63 -2.70 -18.31
C SER A 273 -37.75 -1.65 -18.35
N ASN A 274 -38.34 -1.44 -19.52
CA ASN A 274 -39.63 -0.76 -19.58
C ASN A 274 -40.69 -1.71 -18.99
N PRO A 275 -41.65 -1.19 -18.20
CA PRO A 275 -42.70 -1.97 -17.55
C PRO A 275 -43.64 -2.67 -18.55
#